data_AF-A0A822DU30-F1
#
_entry.id   AF-A0A822DU30-F1
#
_cell.length_a   1.000
_cell.length_b   1.000
_cell.length_c   1.000
_cell.angle_alpha   90.00
_cell.angle_beta   90.00
_cell.angle_gamma   90.00
#
_symmetry.space_group_name_H-M   'P 1'
#
loop_
_entity.id
_entity.type
_entity.pdbx_description
1 polymer ?
#
loop_
_entity_poly.entity_id
_entity_poly.type
_entity_poly.pdbx_seq_one_letter_code
_entity_poly.pdbx_strand_id
1 'polypeptide(L)'
;MNFVFDNRKNIIKKNARASREKTGEQPKYDIDEYWCATHVLQTQYTLQIIRCNSVECCGPWRSNYLEIFPHRFLPSTVPFERTPYGVRMAERDYQRGQFYGSLFQRIQFHGVVMQHTQ
;
A
#
# COMPACT_ATOMS: atom_id res chain seq x y z
N MET A 1 -33.63 -12.24 -26.38
CA MET A 1 -33.53 -11.19 -25.34
C MET A 1 -32.04 -10.97 -25.01
N ASN A 2 -31.32 -10.19 -25.83
CA ASN A 2 -29.84 -10.09 -25.79
C ASN A 2 -29.35 -8.63 -25.71
N PHE A 3 -29.97 -7.79 -24.88
CA PHE A 3 -29.62 -6.35 -24.79
C PHE A 3 -28.65 -5.99 -23.65
N VAL A 4 -28.19 -6.95 -22.83
CA VAL A 4 -27.42 -6.64 -21.60
C VAL A 4 -25.90 -6.77 -21.77
N PHE A 5 -25.42 -7.58 -22.73
CA PHE A 5 -23.97 -7.81 -22.90
C PHE A 5 -23.23 -6.70 -23.65
N ASP A 6 -23.93 -5.94 -24.49
CA ASP A 6 -23.31 -4.90 -25.34
C ASP A 6 -22.96 -3.63 -24.53
N ASN A 7 -23.79 -3.31 -23.53
CA ASN A 7 -23.61 -2.09 -22.73
C ASN A 7 -22.36 -2.13 -21.82
N ARG A 8 -21.96 -3.31 -21.32
CA ARG A 8 -20.75 -3.43 -20.47
C ARG A 8 -19.47 -3.11 -21.24
N LYS A 9 -19.38 -3.54 -22.50
CA LYS A 9 -18.22 -3.25 -23.36
C LYS A 9 -18.10 -1.76 -23.65
N ASN A 10 -19.21 -1.07 -23.84
CA ASN A 10 -19.24 0.37 -24.09
C ASN A 10 -18.88 1.21 -22.85
N ILE A 11 -19.27 0.78 -21.65
CA ILE A 11 -18.88 1.44 -20.39
C ILE A 11 -17.38 1.26 -20.11
N ILE A 12 -16.85 0.06 -20.32
CA ILE A 12 -15.42 -0.22 -20.15
C ILE A 12 -14.58 0.63 -21.11
N LYS A 13 -15.02 0.77 -22.37
CA LYS A 13 -14.34 1.64 -23.36
C LYS A 13 -14.40 3.12 -23.01
N LYS A 14 -15.54 3.62 -22.47
CA LYS A 14 -15.68 5.03 -22.06
C LYS A 14 -14.81 5.39 -20.85
N ASN A 15 -14.59 4.45 -19.93
CA ASN A 15 -13.78 4.67 -18.73
C ASN A 15 -12.33 4.22 -18.89
N ALA A 16 -11.98 3.59 -20.02
CA ALA A 16 -10.60 3.29 -20.35
C ALA A 16 -9.86 4.61 -20.57
N ARG A 17 -8.97 4.95 -19.62
CA ARG A 17 -8.03 6.04 -19.80
C ARG A 17 -7.28 5.78 -21.12
N ALA A 18 -7.29 6.74 -22.03
CA ALA A 18 -6.52 6.65 -23.27
C ALA A 18 -5.09 6.19 -22.91
N SER A 19 -4.60 5.17 -23.61
CA SER A 19 -3.20 4.76 -23.50
C SER A 19 -2.35 6.02 -23.69
N ARG A 20 -1.61 6.40 -22.64
CA ARG A 20 -0.69 7.54 -22.73
C ARG A 20 0.18 7.31 -23.95
N GLU A 21 0.09 8.20 -24.95
CA GLU A 21 1.09 8.25 -26.01
C GLU A 21 2.46 8.31 -25.32
N LYS A 22 3.31 7.32 -25.62
CA LYS A 22 4.70 7.32 -25.15
C LYS A 22 5.44 8.34 -25.99
N THR A 23 5.22 9.63 -25.74
CA THR A 23 5.98 10.70 -26.35
C THR A 23 7.32 10.77 -25.63
N GLY A 24 8.37 10.26 -26.29
CA GLY A 24 9.75 10.21 -25.79
C GLY A 24 10.18 8.82 -25.32
N GLU A 25 11.48 8.52 -25.50
CA GLU A 25 12.16 7.46 -24.77
C GLU A 25 11.83 7.64 -23.29
N GLN A 26 11.07 6.71 -22.73
CA GLN A 26 10.89 6.66 -21.28
C GLN A 26 12.30 6.53 -20.71
N PRO A 27 12.73 7.37 -19.75
CA PRO A 27 14.02 7.18 -19.12
C PRO A 27 14.06 5.74 -18.62
N LYS A 28 15.01 4.96 -19.15
CA LYS A 28 15.29 3.63 -18.65
C LYS A 28 15.86 3.85 -17.26
N TYR A 29 15.01 3.76 -16.24
CA TYR A 29 15.48 3.71 -14.87
C TYR A 29 16.33 2.45 -14.78
N ASP A 30 17.62 2.59 -14.48
CA ASP A 30 18.41 1.47 -14.03
C ASP A 30 17.82 1.07 -12.67
N ILE A 31 16.97 0.04 -12.69
CA ILE A 31 16.44 -0.60 -11.49
C ILE A 31 17.61 -1.38 -10.90
N ASP A 32 18.45 -0.65 -10.16
CA ASP A 32 19.56 -1.18 -9.42
C ASP A 32 19.16 -1.50 -7.97
N GLU A 33 20.09 -2.08 -7.22
CA GLU A 33 19.88 -2.46 -5.84
C GLU A 33 19.56 -1.24 -4.95
N TYR A 34 20.16 -0.09 -5.25
CA TYR A 34 19.92 1.16 -4.52
C TYR A 34 18.50 1.69 -4.74
N TRP A 35 18.01 1.65 -5.97
CA TRP A 35 16.63 2.01 -6.31
C TRP A 35 15.66 1.09 -5.58
N CYS A 36 15.91 -0.23 -5.57
CA CYS A 36 15.09 -1.20 -4.84
C CYS A 36 15.09 -0.92 -3.33
N ALA A 37 16.25 -0.70 -2.72
CA ALA A 37 16.35 -0.39 -1.29
C ALA A 37 15.62 0.90 -0.89
N THR A 38 15.50 1.84 -1.83
CA THR A 38 14.84 3.15 -1.59
C THR A 38 13.33 3.09 -1.81
N HIS A 39 12.89 2.37 -2.84
CA HIS A 39 11.51 2.44 -3.32
C HIS A 39 10.69 1.19 -3.02
N VAL A 40 11.31 0.06 -2.72
CA VAL A 40 10.62 -1.22 -2.60
C VAL A 40 10.59 -1.67 -1.15
N LEU A 41 9.39 -1.97 -0.64
CA LEU A 41 9.20 -2.73 0.58
C LEU A 41 8.40 -3.97 0.27
N GLN A 42 8.98 -5.12 0.56
CA GLN A 42 8.31 -6.40 0.45
C GLN A 42 8.01 -6.95 1.85
N THR A 43 6.75 -7.26 2.08
CA THR A 43 6.27 -8.00 3.25
C THR A 43 5.70 -9.34 2.79
N GLN A 44 5.37 -10.23 3.73
CA GLN A 44 4.76 -11.52 3.41
C GLN A 44 3.48 -11.41 2.56
N TYR A 45 2.72 -10.32 2.72
CA TYR A 45 1.39 -10.17 2.13
C TYR A 45 1.29 -9.02 1.11
N THR A 46 2.33 -8.21 0.96
CA THR A 46 2.26 -7.00 0.13
C THR A 46 3.63 -6.60 -0.37
N LEU A 47 3.72 -6.29 -1.67
CA LEU A 47 4.81 -5.57 -2.29
C LEU A 47 4.40 -4.11 -2.48
N GLN A 48 5.19 -3.18 -1.96
CA GLN A 48 4.95 -1.75 -2.07
C GLN A 48 6.09 -1.11 -2.86
N ILE A 49 5.74 -0.33 -3.87
CA ILE A 49 6.67 0.56 -4.57
C ILE A 49 6.25 1.99 -4.24
N ILE A 50 7.09 2.70 -3.50
CA ILE A 50 6.82 4.07 -3.02
C ILE A 50 7.64 5.09 -3.80
N ARG A 51 7.26 6.36 -3.67
CA ARG A 51 8.07 7.48 -4.12
C ARG A 51 8.98 7.96 -3.00
N CYS A 52 10.22 8.33 -3.33
CA CYS A 52 11.13 8.99 -2.40
C CYS A 52 10.90 10.52 -2.36
N ASN A 53 11.65 11.21 -1.50
CA ASN A 53 11.57 12.67 -1.37
C ASN A 53 12.43 13.43 -2.39
N SER A 54 13.24 12.72 -3.19
CA SER A 54 14.03 13.36 -4.25
C SER A 54 13.13 13.72 -5.44
N VAL A 55 13.07 15.02 -5.75
CA VAL A 55 12.35 15.55 -6.91
C VAL A 55 12.99 15.08 -8.22
N GLU A 56 14.31 14.91 -8.24
CA GLU A 56 15.03 14.40 -9.41
C GLU A 56 14.67 12.94 -9.69
N CYS A 57 14.49 12.13 -8.65
CA CYS A 57 14.16 10.72 -8.78
C CYS A 57 12.67 10.47 -9.06
N CYS A 58 11.78 11.05 -8.24
CA CYS A 58 10.36 10.73 -8.26
C CYS A 58 9.48 11.87 -8.77
N GLY A 59 10.02 13.08 -8.94
CA GLY A 59 9.24 14.30 -9.20
C GLY A 59 8.53 14.85 -7.94
N PRO A 60 7.93 16.04 -8.01
CA PRO A 60 7.26 16.66 -6.87
C PRO A 60 6.01 15.87 -6.45
N TRP A 61 5.74 15.86 -5.14
CA TRP A 61 4.53 15.28 -4.58
C TRP A 61 3.29 16.03 -5.08
N ARG A 62 2.24 15.28 -5.41
CA ARG A 62 0.96 15.84 -5.86
C ARG A 62 -0.10 15.88 -4.76
N SER A 63 0.18 15.23 -3.63
CA SER A 63 -0.70 15.11 -2.48
C SER A 63 0.12 15.21 -1.20
N ASN A 64 -0.56 15.43 -0.09
CA ASN A 64 0.02 15.46 1.25
C ASN A 64 0.29 14.05 1.82
N TYR A 65 0.60 13.08 0.97
CA TYR A 65 0.78 11.67 1.35
C TYR A 65 1.78 11.49 2.50
N LEU A 66 2.87 12.27 2.50
CA LEU A 66 3.90 12.24 3.53
C LEU A 66 3.43 12.71 4.91
N GLU A 67 2.41 13.57 4.99
CA GLU A 67 1.83 13.99 6.26
C GLU A 67 1.07 12.84 6.92
N ILE A 68 0.45 11.99 6.10
CA ILE A 68 -0.34 10.83 6.57
C ILE A 68 0.58 9.62 6.81
N PHE A 69 1.61 9.45 5.97
CA PHE A 69 2.56 8.34 6.00
C PHE A 69 4.00 8.86 6.06
N PRO A 70 4.49 9.27 7.24
CA PRO A 70 5.83 9.83 7.38
C PRO A 70 6.94 8.84 7.02
N HIS A 71 6.71 7.54 7.21
CA HIS A 71 7.64 6.48 6.80
C HIS A 71 7.39 5.97 5.38
N ARG A 72 6.48 6.63 4.64
CA ARG A 72 6.12 6.40 3.22
C ARG A 72 5.51 5.05 2.89
N PHE A 73 5.78 4.01 3.66
CA PHE A 73 5.20 2.70 3.49
C PHE A 73 3.88 2.59 4.25
N LEU A 74 2.94 1.86 3.67
CA LEU A 74 1.78 1.40 4.40
C LEU A 74 2.25 0.43 5.51
N PRO A 75 1.65 0.53 6.71
CA PRO A 75 1.96 -0.39 7.80
C PRO A 75 1.71 -1.84 7.36
N SER A 76 2.53 -2.76 7.86
CA SER A 76 2.36 -4.19 7.62
C SER A 76 0.98 -4.68 8.09
N THR A 77 0.45 -5.73 7.48
CA THR A 77 -0.75 -6.41 7.98
C THR A 77 -0.37 -7.19 9.23
N VAL A 78 -0.82 -6.72 10.39
CA VAL A 78 -0.56 -7.39 11.66
C VAL A 78 -1.85 -8.06 12.14
N PRO A 79 -1.82 -9.35 12.53
CA PRO A 79 -2.99 -10.01 13.07
C PRO A 79 -3.28 -9.50 14.49
N PHE A 80 -4.57 -9.28 14.75
CA PHE A 80 -5.09 -8.87 16.06
C PHE A 80 -6.03 -9.94 16.60
N GLU A 81 -6.19 -9.97 17.91
CA GLU A 81 -7.22 -10.77 18.58
C GLU A 81 -8.08 -9.89 19.50
N ARG A 82 -9.35 -10.28 19.65
CA ARG A 82 -10.26 -9.65 20.59
C ARG A 82 -10.22 -10.41 21.91
N THR A 83 -9.95 -9.69 22.98
CA THR A 83 -9.97 -10.18 24.36
C THR A 83 -11.07 -9.47 25.15
N PRO A 84 -11.49 -10.00 26.31
CA PRO A 84 -12.41 -9.29 27.20
C PRO A 84 -11.93 -7.89 27.62
N TYR A 85 -10.62 -7.62 27.51
CA TYR A 85 -9.98 -6.35 27.90
C TYR A 85 -9.69 -5.42 26.71
N GLY A 86 -10.16 -5.75 25.51
CA GLY A 86 -9.92 -4.97 24.30
C GLY A 86 -9.18 -5.75 23.20
N VAL A 87 -8.40 -5.05 22.39
CA VAL A 87 -7.67 -5.62 21.25
C VAL A 87 -6.19 -5.76 21.58
N ARG A 88 -5.59 -6.91 21.30
CA ARG A 88 -4.13 -7.08 21.34
C ARG A 88 -3.61 -7.70 20.05
N MET A 89 -2.30 -7.62 19.85
CA MET A 89 -1.63 -8.29 18.74
C MET A 89 -1.70 -9.80 18.96
N ALA A 90 -2.02 -10.55 17.92
CA ALA A 90 -2.07 -11.99 18.02
C ALA A 90 -0.67 -12.60 17.86
N GLU A 91 -0.41 -13.68 18.58
CA GLU A 91 0.83 -14.44 18.41
C GLU A 91 0.87 -15.10 17.02
N ARG A 92 2.08 -15.29 16.49
CA ARG A 92 2.32 -15.81 15.13
C ARG A 92 1.61 -17.14 14.84
N ASP A 93 1.44 -17.97 15.86
CA ASP A 93 0.93 -19.34 15.70
C ASP A 93 -0.54 -19.50 16.11
N TYR A 94 -1.16 -18.45 16.63
CA TYR A 94 -2.58 -18.50 16.99
C TYR A 94 -3.43 -18.43 15.71
N GLN A 95 -4.50 -19.21 15.60
CA GLN A 95 -5.33 -19.23 14.37
C GLN A 95 -6.80 -18.91 14.64
N ARG A 96 -7.24 -18.92 15.91
CA ARG A 96 -8.67 -18.92 16.25
C ARG A 96 -9.13 -17.55 16.70
N GLY A 97 -9.94 -16.86 15.89
CA GLY A 97 -10.50 -15.56 16.24
C GLY A 97 -9.56 -14.37 15.96
N GLN A 98 -8.50 -14.61 15.18
CA GLN A 98 -7.68 -13.53 14.65
C GLN A 98 -8.44 -12.73 13.58
N PHE A 99 -8.15 -11.45 13.50
CA PHE A 99 -8.60 -10.59 12.41
C PHE A 99 -7.50 -9.62 12.01
N TYR A 100 -7.55 -9.12 10.78
CA TYR A 100 -6.64 -8.09 10.30
C TYR A 100 -7.33 -6.73 10.38
N GLY A 101 -6.66 -5.78 11.02
CA GLY A 101 -7.15 -4.40 11.10
C GLY A 101 -7.23 -3.77 9.71
N SER A 102 -8.21 -2.89 9.51
CA SER A 102 -8.28 -2.07 8.30
C SER A 102 -7.01 -1.21 8.16
N LEU A 103 -6.73 -0.71 6.97
CA LEU A 103 -5.58 0.18 6.76
C LEU A 103 -5.60 1.37 7.74
N PHE A 104 -6.75 2.00 7.94
CA PHE A 104 -6.90 3.13 8.87
C PHE A 104 -6.59 2.76 10.31
N GLN A 105 -7.08 1.60 10.79
CA GLN A 105 -6.75 1.12 12.13
C GLN A 105 -5.24 0.87 12.27
N ARG A 106 -4.62 0.27 11.25
CA ARG A 106 -3.18 -0.01 11.26
C ARG A 106 -2.33 1.27 11.24
N ILE A 107 -2.80 2.34 10.59
CA ILE A 107 -2.15 3.66 10.63
C ILE A 107 -2.21 4.25 12.04
N GLN A 108 -3.30 4.06 12.78
CA GLN A 108 -3.40 4.57 14.16
C GLN A 108 -2.40 3.90 15.12
N PHE A 109 -2.01 2.65 14.85
CA PHE A 109 -0.99 1.95 15.62
C PHE A 109 0.44 2.19 15.10
N HIS A 110 0.60 2.89 13.99
CA HIS A 110 1.90 3.18 13.41
C HIS A 110 2.66 4.19 14.29
N GLY A 111 3.70 3.73 14.98
CA GLY A 111 4.47 4.52 15.95
C GLY A 111 4.20 4.15 17.42
N VAL A 112 3.27 3.23 17.70
CA VAL A 112 3.12 2.66 19.04
C VAL A 112 4.25 1.67 19.28
N VAL A 113 5.23 2.06 20.09
CA VAL A 113 6.27 1.17 20.59
C VAL A 113 5.71 0.42 21.80
N MET A 114 5.45 -0.87 21.63
CA MET A 114 5.05 -1.73 22.75
C MET A 114 6.27 -1.94 23.64
N GLN A 115 6.34 -1.23 24.77
CA GLN A 115 7.28 -1.57 25.82
C GLN A 115 6.79 -2.86 26.49
N HIS A 116 7.63 -3.89 26.46
CA HIS A 116 7.41 -5.08 27.29
C HIS A 116 7.41 -4.60 28.75
N THR A 117 6.24 -4.57 29.37
CA THR A 117 6.16 -4.47 30.82
C THR A 117 6.61 -5.83 31.36
N GLN A 118 7.74 -5.82 32.05
CA GLN A 118 8.27 -6.97 32.81
C GLN A 118 7.34 -7.32 33.96
#